data_AF-A0A8S3SZ74-F1
#
_entry.id   AF-A0A8S3SZ74-F1
#
_cell.length_a   1.000
_cell.length_b   1.000
_cell.length_c   1.000
_cell.angle_alpha   90.00
_cell.angle_beta   90.00
_cell.angle_gamma   90.00
#
_symmetry.space_group_name_H-M   'P 1'
#
loop_
_entity.id
_entity.type
_entity.pdbx_description
1 polymer ?
#
loop_
_entity_poly.entity_id
_entity_poly.type
_entity_poly.pdbx_seq_one_letter_code
_entity_poly.pdbx_strand_id
1 'polypeptide(L)'
;MHALVRNLGRISKHELLHPHSPEEQHILENLLDEEKLRCAKIHPLTILTAWNSYKLGHSIRNESPMQWPVNQTVADALETAFYKSFSSCVATNKKILIAIDGSEEMIKPVVDLQQVSARSAAVAVALLMSRVESSTEFVLVSDSVSPVYVHPYDNLETVSFKFSTSECACLSDDASNPMEWAMTNSKQYDAIVFFTTCATNGGNNFNEAMRQYRSRLGRPSTRLVVVAMTSNNNSITNPDDIYMLNVVGFDTKAMKVITEFIR
;
A
#
# COMPACT_ATOMS: atom_id res chain seq x y z
N MET A 1 17.54 12.05 8.80
CA MET A 1 16.48 11.03 8.81
C MET A 1 16.38 10.18 7.54
N HIS A 2 16.03 10.72 6.37
CA HIS A 2 15.97 9.92 5.12
C HIS A 2 17.24 9.12 4.82
N ALA A 3 18.42 9.75 5.00
CA ALA A 3 19.71 9.09 4.83
C ALA A 3 19.96 8.00 5.88
N LEU A 4 19.50 8.21 7.12
CA LEU A 4 19.66 7.24 8.21
C LEU A 4 18.91 5.95 7.87
N VAL A 5 17.60 6.08 7.61
CA VAL A 5 16.68 4.97 7.33
C VAL A 5 17.16 4.10 6.15
N ARG A 6 17.74 4.72 5.10
CA ARG A 6 18.26 3.99 3.93
C ARG A 6 19.61 3.30 4.16
N ASN A 7 20.40 3.72 5.14
CA ASN A 7 21.77 3.22 5.34
C ASN A 7 21.90 2.29 6.55
N LEU A 8 20.82 1.92 7.25
CA LEU A 8 20.87 1.06 8.44
C LEU A 8 21.62 -0.26 8.18
N GLY A 9 21.39 -0.92 7.03
CA GLY A 9 22.12 -2.14 6.68
C GLY A 9 23.64 -1.93 6.52
N ARG A 10 24.07 -0.77 5.99
CA ARG A 10 25.50 -0.42 5.90
C ARG A 10 26.10 -0.14 7.27
N ILE A 11 25.37 0.58 8.12
CA ILE A 11 25.79 0.90 9.49
C ILE A 11 25.97 -0.41 10.28
N SER A 12 25.01 -1.34 10.18
CA SER A 12 25.12 -2.67 10.82
C SER A 12 26.27 -3.51 10.26
N LYS A 13 26.53 -3.45 8.94
CA LYS A 13 27.66 -4.16 8.35
C LYS A 13 29.02 -3.71 8.90
N HIS A 14 29.17 -2.41 9.16
CA HIS A 14 30.41 -1.87 9.74
C HIS A 14 30.50 -2.08 11.24
N GLU A 15 29.64 -2.94 11.81
CA GLU A 15 29.61 -3.29 13.24
C GLU A 15 29.38 -2.07 14.15
N LEU A 16 28.81 -0.99 13.62
CA LEU A 16 28.54 0.22 14.41
C LEU A 16 27.23 0.13 15.21
N LEU A 17 26.47 -0.94 15.04
CA LEU A 17 25.16 -1.17 15.68
C LEU A 17 25.25 -2.37 16.61
N HIS A 18 25.83 -2.17 17.79
CA HIS A 18 25.83 -3.16 18.86
C HIS A 18 24.66 -2.93 19.83
N PRO A 19 24.12 -3.99 20.46
CA PRO A 19 23.11 -3.85 21.50
C PRO A 19 23.61 -2.94 22.64
N HIS A 20 22.79 -1.95 23.02
CA HIS A 20 23.07 -0.94 24.05
C HIS A 20 24.22 0.03 23.73
N SER A 21 24.63 0.12 22.46
CA SER A 21 25.63 1.12 22.02
C SER A 21 25.02 2.54 21.99
N PRO A 22 25.84 3.59 22.17
CA PRO A 22 25.38 4.97 22.02
C PRO A 22 24.87 5.26 20.60
N GLU A 23 25.42 4.60 19.57
CA GLU A 23 24.95 4.69 18.19
C GLU A 23 23.55 4.11 18.02
N GLU A 24 23.27 2.95 18.64
CA GLU A 24 21.93 2.36 18.66
C GLU A 24 20.94 3.30 19.34
N GLN A 25 21.26 3.81 20.53
CA GLN A 25 20.41 4.75 21.26
C GLN A 25 20.09 5.99 20.42
N HIS A 26 21.10 6.58 19.78
CA HIS A 26 20.91 7.73 18.91
C HIS A 26 19.98 7.41 17.72
N ILE A 27 20.06 6.21 17.17
CA ILE A 27 19.18 5.76 16.08
C ILE A 27 17.74 5.58 16.59
N LEU A 28 17.56 4.96 17.76
CA LEU A 28 16.26 4.77 18.38
C LEU A 28 15.58 6.11 18.71
N GLU A 29 16.30 7.05 19.31
CA GLU A 29 15.82 8.41 19.60
C GLU A 29 15.35 9.14 18.34
N ASN A 30 15.96 8.88 17.19
CA ASN A 30 15.59 9.51 15.93
C ASN A 30 14.41 8.80 15.24
N LEU A 31 14.33 7.47 15.32
CA LEU A 31 13.26 6.68 14.72
C LEU A 31 11.94 6.79 15.50
N LEU A 32 12.00 6.93 16.82
CA LEU A 32 10.82 6.95 17.70
C LEU A 32 10.25 8.35 17.92
N ASP A 33 10.98 9.40 17.54
CA ASP A 33 10.57 10.79 17.65
C ASP A 33 9.64 11.20 16.49
N GLU A 34 8.37 11.35 16.82
CA GLU A 34 7.30 11.67 15.87
C GLU A 34 7.46 13.07 15.25
N GLU A 35 7.96 14.05 16.01
CA GLU A 35 8.19 15.40 15.51
C GLU A 35 9.33 15.44 14.50
N LYS A 36 10.40 14.68 14.75
CA LYS A 36 11.49 14.52 13.77
C LYS A 36 11.02 13.83 12.49
N LEU A 37 10.20 12.78 12.59
CA LEU A 37 9.62 12.10 11.43
C LEU A 37 8.74 13.05 10.60
N ARG A 38 7.90 13.83 11.27
CA ARG A 38 7.01 14.83 10.67
C ARG A 38 7.78 15.97 10.01
N CYS A 39 8.74 16.58 10.70
CA CYS A 39 9.56 17.66 10.17
C CYS A 39 10.42 17.20 8.99
N ALA A 40 10.93 15.96 9.04
CA ALA A 40 11.67 15.36 7.94
C ALA A 40 10.77 14.95 6.76
N LYS A 41 9.44 15.00 6.89
CA LYS A 41 8.45 14.59 5.87
C LYS A 41 8.70 13.18 5.33
N ILE A 42 9.03 12.24 6.21
CA ILE A 42 9.25 10.85 5.79
C ILE A 42 7.90 10.18 5.58
N HIS A 43 7.63 9.77 4.34
CA HIS A 43 6.42 9.02 4.04
C HIS A 43 6.47 7.60 4.65
N PRO A 44 5.37 7.07 5.21
CA PRO A 44 5.35 5.75 5.85
C PRO A 44 5.88 4.61 4.98
N LEU A 45 5.57 4.61 3.67
CA LEU A 45 6.12 3.62 2.74
C LEU A 45 7.66 3.65 2.62
N THR A 46 8.31 4.79 2.89
CA THR A 46 9.78 4.85 2.97
C THR A 46 10.29 4.05 4.16
N ILE A 47 9.56 4.09 5.28
CA ILE A 47 9.91 3.34 6.48
C ILE A 47 9.60 1.86 6.26
N LEU A 48 8.44 1.52 5.68
CA LEU A 48 8.07 0.14 5.33
C LEU A 48 9.13 -0.53 4.45
N THR A 49 9.59 0.16 3.41
CA THR A 49 10.60 -0.37 2.50
C THR A 49 11.95 -0.56 3.18
N ALA A 50 12.36 0.38 4.05
CA ALA A 50 13.59 0.26 4.82
C ALA A 50 13.51 -0.81 5.90
N TRP A 51 12.37 -0.94 6.57
CA TRP A 51 12.09 -1.96 7.57
C TRP A 51 12.23 -3.37 6.99
N ASN A 52 11.51 -3.64 5.89
CA ASN A 52 11.61 -4.93 5.22
C ASN A 52 13.02 -5.17 4.65
N SER A 53 13.63 -4.14 4.04
CA SER A 53 15.02 -4.27 3.55
C SER A 53 16.00 -4.59 4.67
N TYR A 54 15.86 -3.97 5.84
CA TYR A 54 16.76 -4.18 6.97
C TYR A 54 16.59 -5.59 7.57
N LYS A 55 15.34 -6.04 7.73
CA LYS A 55 14.99 -7.38 8.23
C LYS A 55 15.55 -8.52 7.38
N LEU A 56 15.72 -8.32 6.07
CA LEU A 56 16.32 -9.34 5.19
C LEU A 56 17.78 -9.66 5.54
N GLY A 57 18.51 -8.75 6.18
CA GLY A 57 19.92 -8.95 6.54
C GLY A 57 20.90 -8.96 5.37
N HIS A 58 20.43 -8.74 4.13
CA HIS A 58 21.26 -8.69 2.95
C HIS A 58 20.69 -7.81 1.83
N SER A 59 21.54 -7.37 0.89
CA SER A 59 21.13 -6.57 -0.26
C SER A 59 20.66 -7.45 -1.43
N ILE A 60 19.50 -7.12 -2.02
CA ILE A 60 18.88 -7.89 -3.12
C ILE A 60 19.49 -7.58 -4.50
N ARG A 61 19.96 -6.35 -4.74
CA ARG A 61 20.28 -5.84 -6.10
C ARG A 61 21.75 -5.90 -6.53
N ASN A 62 22.63 -6.44 -5.70
CA ASN A 62 24.07 -6.41 -5.98
C ASN A 62 24.57 -7.80 -6.40
N GLU A 63 25.39 -7.87 -7.44
CA GLU A 63 26.10 -9.10 -7.87
C GLU A 63 26.91 -9.73 -6.73
N SER A 64 27.40 -8.89 -5.80
CA SER A 64 27.93 -9.30 -4.51
C SER A 64 27.01 -8.78 -3.40
N PRO A 65 26.10 -9.62 -2.86
CA PRO A 65 25.15 -9.17 -1.86
C PRO A 65 25.88 -8.79 -0.58
N MET A 66 25.69 -7.55 -0.17
CA MET A 66 26.13 -7.06 1.13
C MET A 66 25.28 -7.72 2.21
N GLN A 67 25.91 -8.38 3.18
CA GLN A 67 25.22 -8.96 4.34
C GLN A 67 25.51 -8.13 5.60
N TRP A 68 24.57 -8.12 6.53
CA TRP A 68 24.71 -7.46 7.83
C TRP A 68 23.95 -8.20 8.92
N PRO A 69 24.42 -8.14 10.18
CA PRO A 69 23.63 -8.62 11.31
C PRO A 69 22.40 -7.72 11.51
N VAL A 70 21.24 -8.36 11.69
CA VAL A 70 19.99 -7.65 11.97
C VAL A 70 19.86 -7.40 13.46
N ASN A 71 19.86 -6.13 13.86
CA ASN A 71 19.56 -5.72 15.22
C ASN A 71 18.03 -5.67 15.40
N GLN A 72 17.48 -6.53 16.25
CA GLN A 72 16.04 -6.63 16.47
C GLN A 72 15.45 -5.35 17.07
N THR A 73 16.15 -4.71 18.01
CA THR A 73 15.69 -3.45 18.62
C THR A 73 15.53 -2.34 17.58
N VAL A 74 16.44 -2.26 16.60
CA VAL A 74 16.31 -1.33 15.46
C VAL A 74 15.17 -1.74 14.52
N ALA A 75 14.98 -3.04 14.28
CA ALA A 75 13.89 -3.54 13.44
C ALA A 75 12.51 -3.24 14.05
N ASP A 76 12.36 -3.38 15.36
CA ASP A 76 11.13 -3.07 16.11
C ASP A 76 10.89 -1.56 16.17
N ALA A 77 11.96 -0.77 16.28
CA ALA A 77 11.87 0.69 16.21
C ALA A 77 11.44 1.17 14.81
N LEU A 78 11.88 0.52 13.74
CA LEU A 78 11.41 0.81 12.38
C LEU A 78 9.93 0.49 12.21
N GLU A 79 9.44 -0.60 12.78
CA GLU A 79 8.00 -0.91 12.80
C GLU A 79 7.21 0.17 13.56
N THR A 80 7.69 0.57 14.73
CA THR A 80 7.06 1.63 15.52
C THR A 80 7.07 2.96 14.77
N ALA A 81 8.19 3.29 14.12
CA ALA A 81 8.35 4.49 13.29
C ALA A 81 7.38 4.49 12.10
N PHE A 82 7.11 3.32 11.51
CA PHE A 82 6.14 3.17 10.42
C PHE A 82 4.76 3.68 10.85
N TYR A 83 4.20 3.20 11.96
CA TYR A 83 2.89 3.67 12.44
C TYR A 83 2.92 5.13 12.90
N LYS A 84 3.99 5.58 13.57
CA LYS A 84 4.15 6.98 13.98
C LYS A 84 4.18 7.95 12.79
N SER A 85 4.78 7.53 11.68
CA SER A 85 4.88 8.38 10.49
C SER A 85 3.53 8.69 9.83
N PHE A 86 2.44 8.01 10.20
CA PHE A 86 1.11 8.24 9.62
C PHE A 86 0.61 9.66 9.92
N SER A 87 1.01 10.25 11.06
CA SER A 87 0.62 11.62 11.43
C SER A 87 1.22 12.71 10.52
N SER A 88 2.21 12.35 9.69
CA SER A 88 2.79 13.26 8.69
C SER A 88 1.96 13.36 7.39
N CYS A 89 1.01 12.45 7.19
CA CYS A 89 0.17 12.42 6.00
C CYS A 89 -1.05 13.35 6.12
N VAL A 90 -1.45 13.92 4.98
CA VAL A 90 -2.57 14.87 4.91
C VAL A 90 -3.79 14.16 4.31
N ALA A 91 -4.92 14.21 5.01
CA ALA A 91 -6.17 13.66 4.55
C ALA A 91 -6.68 14.35 3.27
N THR A 92 -7.37 13.57 2.43
CA THR A 92 -8.11 14.03 1.25
C THR A 92 -9.54 14.44 1.62
N ASN A 93 -10.08 13.98 2.76
CA ASN A 93 -11.44 14.23 3.23
C ASN A 93 -12.52 13.76 2.23
N LYS A 94 -12.21 12.69 1.49
CA LYS A 94 -13.11 12.08 0.51
C LYS A 94 -13.67 10.76 1.06
N LYS A 95 -14.82 10.34 0.53
CA LYS A 95 -15.34 8.98 0.74
C LYS A 95 -14.62 8.03 -0.18
N ILE A 96 -13.76 7.16 0.37
CA ILE A 96 -12.87 6.31 -0.42
C ILE A 96 -13.23 4.85 -0.21
N LEU A 97 -13.35 4.10 -1.31
CA LEU A 97 -13.37 2.64 -1.29
C LEU A 97 -11.97 2.13 -1.65
N ILE A 98 -11.38 1.31 -0.80
CA ILE A 98 -10.12 0.62 -1.06
C ILE A 98 -10.42 -0.86 -1.27
N ALA A 99 -10.28 -1.31 -2.51
CA ALA A 99 -10.39 -2.70 -2.89
C ALA A 99 -9.00 -3.32 -2.99
N ILE A 100 -8.79 -4.45 -2.33
CA ILE A 100 -7.53 -5.19 -2.37
C ILE A 100 -7.79 -6.58 -2.92
N ASP A 101 -7.06 -6.92 -3.97
CA ASP A 101 -6.99 -8.27 -4.51
C ASP A 101 -6.42 -9.23 -3.45
N GLY A 102 -7.20 -10.27 -3.15
CA GLY A 102 -6.87 -11.28 -2.15
C GLY A 102 -5.98 -12.41 -2.65
N SER A 103 -5.79 -12.50 -3.97
CA SER A 103 -5.13 -13.64 -4.62
C SER A 103 -3.72 -13.90 -4.10
N GLU A 104 -3.25 -15.13 -4.26
CA GLU A 104 -1.87 -15.51 -3.94
C GLU A 104 -0.83 -14.75 -4.78
N GLU A 105 -1.21 -14.24 -5.95
CA GLU A 105 -0.36 -13.38 -6.77
C GLU A 105 0.07 -12.11 -6.04
N MET A 106 -0.75 -11.62 -5.11
CA MET A 106 -0.39 -10.46 -4.28
C MET A 106 0.71 -10.78 -3.25
N ILE A 107 1.09 -12.04 -3.04
CA ILE A 107 2.26 -12.41 -2.21
C ILE A 107 3.57 -12.06 -2.93
N LYS A 108 3.55 -11.94 -4.27
CA LYS A 108 4.75 -11.63 -5.06
C LYS A 108 5.28 -10.22 -4.74
N PRO A 109 6.59 -9.99 -4.89
CA PRO A 109 7.16 -8.66 -4.69
C PRO A 109 6.58 -7.64 -5.67
N VAL A 110 6.46 -6.40 -5.21
CA VAL A 110 6.13 -5.26 -6.10
C VAL A 110 7.25 -5.06 -7.11
N VAL A 111 6.91 -4.74 -8.36
CA VAL A 111 7.87 -4.55 -9.48
C VAL A 111 9.11 -3.78 -9.05
N ASP A 112 8.91 -2.59 -8.48
CA ASP A 112 9.99 -1.66 -8.12
C ASP A 112 10.52 -1.84 -6.69
N LEU A 113 9.89 -2.69 -5.87
CA LEU A 113 10.20 -2.90 -4.45
C LEU A 113 10.25 -4.39 -4.12
N GLN A 114 11.33 -5.05 -4.50
CA GLN A 114 11.55 -6.49 -4.31
C GLN A 114 11.53 -6.95 -2.84
N GLN A 115 11.72 -6.02 -1.90
CA GLN A 115 11.68 -6.27 -0.47
C GLN A 115 10.27 -6.22 0.13
N VAL A 116 9.23 -5.82 -0.62
CA VAL A 116 7.85 -5.73 -0.10
C VAL A 116 6.91 -6.49 -1.05
N SER A 117 6.08 -7.38 -0.50
CA SER A 117 5.02 -8.02 -1.28
C SER A 117 3.94 -7.01 -1.69
N ALA A 118 3.25 -7.27 -2.80
CA ALA A 118 2.14 -6.45 -3.26
C ALA A 118 1.03 -6.34 -2.19
N ARG A 119 0.73 -7.44 -1.50
CA ARG A 119 -0.24 -7.50 -0.40
C ARG A 119 0.20 -6.61 0.76
N SER A 120 1.44 -6.75 1.23
CA SER A 120 1.94 -5.93 2.35
C SER A 120 1.94 -4.45 2.00
N ALA A 121 2.25 -4.08 0.75
CA ALA A 121 2.19 -2.70 0.29
C ALA A 121 0.74 -2.17 0.24
N ALA A 122 -0.21 -2.92 -0.32
CA ALA A 122 -1.62 -2.54 -0.37
C ALA A 122 -2.24 -2.42 1.04
N VAL A 123 -1.92 -3.37 1.91
CA VAL A 123 -2.36 -3.39 3.32
C VAL A 123 -1.77 -2.23 4.11
N ALA A 124 -0.52 -1.87 3.87
CA ALA A 124 0.08 -0.69 4.47
C ALA A 124 -0.66 0.60 4.07
N VAL A 125 -1.14 0.70 2.84
CA VAL A 125 -2.02 1.81 2.42
C VAL A 125 -3.37 1.73 3.11
N ALA A 126 -3.97 0.55 3.22
CA ALA A 126 -5.25 0.41 3.91
C ALA A 126 -5.15 0.87 5.38
N LEU A 127 -4.09 0.49 6.09
CA LEU A 127 -3.80 0.94 7.45
C LEU A 127 -3.54 2.46 7.53
N LEU A 128 -2.81 3.01 6.56
CA LEU A 128 -2.59 4.45 6.50
C LEU A 128 -3.92 5.20 6.32
N MET A 129 -4.73 4.76 5.37
CA MET A 129 -5.99 5.39 5.01
C MET A 129 -7.06 5.22 6.09
N SER A 130 -7.06 4.10 6.84
CA SER A 130 -7.96 3.93 8.00
C SER A 130 -7.63 4.89 9.13
N ARG A 131 -6.36 5.31 9.26
CA ARG A 131 -5.92 6.24 10.29
C ARG A 131 -6.03 7.71 9.88
N VAL A 132 -5.86 8.02 8.60
CA VAL A 132 -5.83 9.39 8.08
C VAL A 132 -7.20 9.88 7.62
N GLU A 133 -8.01 9.02 7.00
CA GLU A 133 -9.32 9.39 6.45
C GLU A 133 -10.46 8.95 7.37
N SER A 134 -11.42 9.84 7.61
CA SER A 134 -12.59 9.53 8.43
C SER A 134 -13.64 8.67 7.71
N SER A 135 -13.55 8.53 6.39
CA SER A 135 -14.58 7.89 5.57
C SER A 135 -13.97 6.98 4.51
N THR A 136 -13.27 5.95 4.98
CA THR A 136 -12.73 4.89 4.12
C THR A 136 -13.40 3.56 4.43
N GLU A 137 -13.74 2.82 3.37
CA GLU A 137 -14.22 1.45 3.46
C GLU A 137 -13.26 0.52 2.71
N PHE A 138 -13.09 -0.68 3.22
CA PHE A 138 -12.16 -1.66 2.64
C PHE A 138 -12.91 -2.91 2.22
N VAL A 139 -12.55 -3.43 1.06
CA VAL A 139 -13.12 -4.68 0.54
C VAL A 139 -12.02 -5.60 0.05
N LEU A 140 -12.19 -6.89 0.31
CA LEU A 140 -11.41 -7.97 -0.26
C LEU A 140 -12.07 -8.40 -1.57
N VAL A 141 -11.25 -8.50 -2.62
CA VAL A 141 -11.66 -9.02 -3.92
C VAL A 141 -11.08 -10.43 -4.07
N SER A 142 -11.96 -11.44 -4.01
CA SER A 142 -11.69 -12.85 -4.36
C SER A 142 -12.64 -13.25 -5.51
N ASP A 143 -13.22 -14.45 -5.48
CA ASP A 143 -14.37 -14.84 -6.33
C ASP A 143 -15.61 -13.94 -6.10
N SER A 144 -15.68 -13.32 -4.92
CA SER A 144 -16.69 -12.32 -4.59
C SER A 144 -16.07 -11.15 -3.84
N VAL A 145 -16.75 -10.01 -3.86
CA VAL A 145 -16.33 -8.83 -3.09
C VAL A 145 -16.94 -8.88 -1.70
N SER A 146 -16.09 -8.88 -0.67
CA SER A 146 -16.52 -8.91 0.74
C SER A 146 -15.94 -7.73 1.53
N PRO A 147 -16.72 -7.08 2.42
CA PRO A 147 -16.21 -6.00 3.25
C PRO A 147 -15.22 -6.53 4.30
N VAL A 148 -14.14 -5.78 4.53
CA VAL A 148 -13.13 -6.07 5.54
C VAL A 148 -13.02 -4.92 6.51
N TYR A 149 -13.11 -5.21 7.81
CA TYR A 149 -12.90 -4.20 8.85
C TYR A 149 -11.41 -4.06 9.19
N VAL A 150 -10.87 -2.88 8.92
CA VAL A 150 -9.48 -2.48 9.25
C VAL A 150 -9.52 -1.46 10.37
N HIS A 151 -9.03 -1.82 11.55
CA HIS A 151 -8.96 -0.90 12.67
C HIS A 151 -7.70 -0.02 12.55
N PRO A 152 -7.74 1.29 12.90
CA PRO A 152 -6.58 2.20 12.76
C PRO A 152 -5.34 1.84 13.59
N TYR A 153 -5.49 0.91 14.53
CA TYR A 153 -4.45 0.40 15.42
C TYR A 153 -4.16 -1.09 15.21
N ASP A 154 -4.71 -1.71 14.17
CA ASP A 154 -4.29 -3.05 13.75
C ASP A 154 -2.81 -3.02 13.30
N ASN A 155 -2.12 -4.15 13.43
CA ASN A 155 -0.77 -4.31 12.88
C ASN A 155 -0.81 -4.85 11.43
N LEU A 156 0.28 -4.63 10.70
CA LEU A 156 0.42 -5.02 9.28
C LEU A 156 0.12 -6.50 9.05
N GLU A 157 0.58 -7.39 9.93
CA GLU A 157 0.41 -8.84 9.80
C GLU A 157 -1.06 -9.25 9.95
N THR A 158 -1.73 -8.72 10.97
CA THR A 158 -3.16 -8.99 11.25
C THR A 158 -4.02 -8.56 10.07
N VAL A 159 -3.80 -7.35 9.54
CA VAL A 159 -4.55 -6.88 8.38
C VAL A 159 -4.17 -7.67 7.13
N SER A 160 -2.91 -8.03 6.96
CA SER A 160 -2.49 -8.87 5.84
C SER A 160 -3.17 -10.24 5.85
N PHE A 161 -3.43 -10.81 7.02
CA PHE A 161 -4.21 -12.04 7.15
C PHE A 161 -5.68 -11.83 6.78
N LYS A 162 -6.29 -10.70 7.18
CA LYS A 162 -7.67 -10.35 6.79
C LYS A 162 -7.87 -10.23 5.27
N PHE A 163 -6.84 -9.84 4.53
CA PHE A 163 -6.84 -9.77 3.06
C PHE A 163 -6.18 -10.99 2.40
N SER A 164 -6.04 -12.09 3.12
CA SER A 164 -5.54 -13.35 2.55
C SER A 164 -6.69 -14.29 2.21
N THR A 165 -6.67 -14.80 0.99
CA THR A 165 -7.52 -15.92 0.57
C THR A 165 -6.69 -16.88 -0.27
N SER A 166 -7.04 -18.16 -0.23
CA SER A 166 -6.51 -19.19 -1.14
C SER A 166 -7.20 -19.16 -2.51
N GLU A 167 -8.32 -18.44 -2.62
CA GLU A 167 -9.09 -18.33 -3.84
C GLU A 167 -8.48 -17.24 -4.72
N CYS A 168 -8.16 -17.60 -5.97
CA CYS A 168 -7.66 -16.66 -6.94
C CYS A 168 -8.85 -15.87 -7.48
N ALA A 169 -8.88 -14.55 -7.25
CA ALA A 169 -9.71 -13.64 -8.03
C ALA A 169 -9.25 -13.69 -9.49
N CYS A 170 -9.69 -14.70 -10.22
CA CYS A 170 -9.70 -14.63 -11.67
C CYS A 170 -10.75 -13.55 -11.94
N LEU A 171 -10.33 -12.30 -12.14
CA LEU A 171 -11.16 -11.11 -12.43
C LEU A 171 -11.96 -11.23 -13.75
N SER A 172 -12.31 -12.44 -14.16
CA SER A 172 -13.14 -12.81 -15.30
C SER A 172 -14.64 -12.72 -15.01
N ASP A 173 -15.05 -12.74 -13.73
CA ASP A 173 -16.46 -12.68 -13.34
C ASP A 173 -16.83 -11.31 -12.78
N ASP A 174 -17.96 -10.77 -13.26
CA ASP A 174 -18.58 -9.50 -12.84
C ASP A 174 -18.73 -9.41 -11.30
N ALA A 175 -18.93 -10.55 -10.63
CA ALA A 175 -19.02 -10.67 -9.17
C ALA A 175 -17.75 -10.26 -8.40
N SER A 176 -16.59 -10.21 -9.07
CA SER A 176 -15.30 -9.76 -8.53
C SER A 176 -15.03 -8.27 -8.76
N ASN A 177 -16.04 -7.51 -9.19
CA ASN A 177 -15.90 -6.10 -9.49
C ASN A 177 -16.29 -5.20 -8.30
N PRO A 178 -15.36 -4.38 -7.74
CA PRO A 178 -15.66 -3.54 -6.59
C PRO A 178 -16.73 -2.47 -6.88
N MET A 179 -16.89 -2.06 -8.13
CA MET A 179 -17.92 -1.10 -8.53
C MET A 179 -19.31 -1.73 -8.48
N GLU A 180 -19.45 -2.97 -8.92
CA GLU A 180 -20.72 -3.70 -8.88
C GLU A 180 -21.16 -3.98 -7.45
N TRP A 181 -20.23 -4.36 -6.59
CA TRP A 181 -20.49 -4.47 -5.16
C TRP A 181 -20.98 -3.14 -4.58
N ALA A 182 -20.34 -2.03 -4.93
CA ALA A 182 -20.75 -0.71 -4.47
C ALA A 182 -22.13 -0.30 -5.01
N MET A 183 -22.46 -0.63 -6.26
CA MET A 183 -23.80 -0.43 -6.84
C MET A 183 -24.87 -1.25 -6.12
N THR A 184 -24.61 -2.54 -5.89
CA THR A 184 -25.54 -3.47 -5.25
C THR A 184 -25.86 -3.03 -3.82
N ASN A 185 -24.85 -2.54 -3.10
CA ASN A 185 -25.01 -2.01 -1.75
C ASN A 185 -25.45 -0.52 -1.73
N SER A 186 -25.69 0.09 -2.89
CA SER A 186 -26.06 1.52 -3.02
C SER A 186 -25.10 2.48 -2.30
N LYS A 187 -23.81 2.15 -2.29
CA LYS A 187 -22.76 2.92 -1.59
C LYS A 187 -22.10 3.94 -2.50
N GLN A 188 -22.04 5.17 -2.00
CA GLN A 188 -21.54 6.33 -2.74
C GLN A 188 -20.13 6.72 -2.30
N TYR A 189 -19.18 6.64 -3.23
CA TYR A 189 -17.79 7.01 -3.03
C TYR A 189 -17.36 8.14 -3.97
N ASP A 190 -16.44 8.96 -3.51
CA ASP A 190 -15.78 9.99 -4.32
C ASP A 190 -14.61 9.39 -5.12
N ALA A 191 -13.93 8.40 -4.53
CA ALA A 191 -12.85 7.68 -5.19
C ALA A 191 -12.89 6.18 -4.85
N ILE A 192 -12.52 5.36 -5.82
CA ILE A 192 -12.33 3.91 -5.70
C ILE A 192 -10.88 3.62 -6.05
N VAL A 193 -10.13 3.01 -5.14
CA VAL A 193 -8.74 2.61 -5.34
C VAL A 193 -8.68 1.09 -5.32
N PHE A 194 -8.21 0.48 -6.40
CA PHE A 194 -8.12 -0.97 -6.54
C PHE A 194 -6.66 -1.40 -6.68
N PHE A 195 -6.18 -2.20 -5.73
CA PHE A 195 -4.85 -2.80 -5.75
C PHE A 195 -4.93 -4.23 -6.28
N THR A 196 -4.26 -4.53 -7.39
CA THR A 196 -4.28 -5.86 -8.02
C THR A 196 -2.97 -6.19 -8.74
N THR A 197 -2.71 -7.47 -8.97
CA THR A 197 -1.65 -7.99 -9.85
C THR A 197 -2.17 -8.34 -11.25
N CYS A 198 -3.47 -8.56 -11.39
CA CYS A 198 -4.07 -9.14 -12.58
C CYS A 198 -4.71 -8.04 -13.43
N ALA A 199 -4.04 -7.70 -14.54
CA ALA A 199 -4.53 -6.73 -15.51
C ALA A 199 -5.24 -7.37 -16.72
N THR A 200 -5.49 -8.69 -16.69
CA THR A 200 -5.58 -9.43 -17.95
C THR A 200 -6.98 -9.62 -18.53
N ASN A 201 -8.09 -9.66 -17.76
CA ASN A 201 -9.36 -10.11 -18.36
C ASN A 201 -10.59 -9.18 -18.17
N GLY A 202 -10.51 -8.11 -17.37
CA GLY A 202 -11.67 -7.26 -17.05
C GLY A 202 -11.77 -5.93 -17.80
N GLY A 203 -10.88 -5.63 -18.74
CA GLY A 203 -10.70 -4.26 -19.28
C GLY A 203 -11.98 -3.59 -19.81
N ASN A 204 -12.84 -4.31 -20.52
CA ASN A 204 -14.13 -3.75 -20.97
C ASN A 204 -15.15 -3.68 -19.82
N ASN A 205 -15.19 -4.69 -18.94
CA ASN A 205 -16.16 -4.76 -17.85
C ASN A 205 -15.92 -3.68 -16.78
N PHE A 206 -14.68 -3.32 -16.47
CA PHE A 206 -14.39 -2.25 -15.49
C PHE A 206 -14.84 -0.87 -15.98
N ASN A 207 -14.60 -0.56 -17.25
CA ASN A 207 -15.02 0.70 -17.85
C ASN A 207 -16.55 0.79 -17.93
N GLU A 208 -17.22 -0.30 -18.29
CA GLU A 208 -18.67 -0.38 -18.28
C GLU A 208 -19.25 -0.27 -16.87
N ALA A 209 -18.72 -1.02 -15.91
CA ALA A 209 -19.15 -0.97 -14.51
C ALA A 209 -18.98 0.42 -13.90
N MET A 210 -17.91 1.15 -14.22
CA MET A 210 -17.78 2.55 -13.80
C MET A 210 -18.86 3.44 -14.41
N ARG A 211 -19.15 3.30 -15.71
CA ARG A 211 -20.22 4.09 -16.35
C ARG A 211 -21.57 3.80 -15.71
N GLN A 212 -21.88 2.52 -15.45
CA GLN A 212 -23.09 2.10 -14.77
C GLN A 212 -23.15 2.64 -13.34
N TYR A 213 -22.05 2.56 -12.57
CA TYR A 213 -21.94 3.08 -11.21
C TYR A 213 -22.24 4.59 -11.16
N ARG A 214 -21.57 5.36 -12.02
CA ARG A 214 -21.74 6.82 -12.09
C ARG A 214 -23.16 7.21 -12.48
N SER A 215 -23.76 6.51 -13.45
CA SER A 215 -25.13 6.77 -13.92
C SER A 215 -26.17 6.41 -12.85
N ARG A 216 -26.08 5.20 -12.28
CA ARG A 216 -27.07 4.66 -11.33
C ARG A 216 -27.07 5.40 -9.99
N LEU A 217 -25.90 5.80 -9.50
CA LEU A 217 -25.77 6.51 -8.22
C LEU A 217 -25.65 8.04 -8.36
N GLY A 218 -25.74 8.57 -9.58
CA GLY A 218 -25.71 10.02 -9.83
C GLY A 218 -24.38 10.68 -9.46
N ARG A 219 -23.25 9.97 -9.59
CA ARG A 219 -21.90 10.48 -9.25
C ARG A 219 -20.99 10.51 -10.48
N PRO A 220 -21.17 11.46 -11.42
CA PRO A 220 -20.40 11.49 -12.67
C PRO A 220 -18.89 11.72 -12.43
N SER A 221 -18.51 12.33 -11.31
CA SER A 221 -17.13 12.67 -10.97
C SER A 221 -16.42 11.63 -10.08
N THR A 222 -16.98 10.44 -9.88
CA THR A 222 -16.29 9.40 -9.08
C THR A 222 -15.02 8.97 -9.79
N ARG A 223 -13.90 9.04 -9.07
CA ARG A 223 -12.57 8.72 -9.57
C ARG A 223 -12.24 7.24 -9.37
N LEU A 224 -11.65 6.60 -10.36
CA LEU A 224 -11.13 5.25 -10.27
C LEU A 224 -9.61 5.28 -10.38
N VAL A 225 -8.93 4.67 -9.42
CA VAL A 225 -7.49 4.44 -9.45
C VAL A 225 -7.26 2.94 -9.45
N VAL A 226 -6.60 2.43 -10.47
CA VAL A 226 -6.14 1.04 -10.52
C VAL A 226 -4.63 1.04 -10.30
N VAL A 227 -4.17 0.29 -9.30
CA VAL A 227 -2.76 0.14 -8.97
C VAL A 227 -2.33 -1.28 -9.32
N ALA A 228 -1.64 -1.41 -10.44
CA ALA A 228 -1.03 -2.64 -10.90
C ALA A 228 0.28 -2.88 -10.13
N MET A 229 0.24 -3.78 -9.15
CA MET A 229 1.35 -4.02 -8.23
C MET A 229 2.48 -4.85 -8.85
N THR A 230 2.16 -5.64 -9.89
CA THR A 230 3.10 -6.47 -10.65
C THR A 230 3.07 -6.09 -12.14
N SER A 231 4.17 -6.36 -12.86
CA SER A 231 4.38 -5.88 -14.22
C SER A 231 3.62 -6.74 -15.23
N ASN A 232 2.36 -6.40 -15.46
CA ASN A 232 1.60 -6.89 -16.60
C ASN A 232 1.28 -5.68 -17.49
N ASN A 233 1.68 -5.73 -18.77
CA ASN A 233 1.60 -4.61 -19.73
C ASN A 233 0.16 -4.24 -20.18
N ASN A 234 -0.86 -4.62 -19.42
CA ASN A 234 -2.25 -4.38 -19.78
C ASN A 234 -2.80 -3.20 -18.96
N SER A 235 -3.36 -2.21 -19.66
CA SER A 235 -4.10 -1.11 -19.02
C SER A 235 -5.56 -1.53 -18.85
N ILE A 236 -6.06 -1.55 -17.61
CA ILE A 236 -7.47 -1.85 -17.30
C ILE A 236 -8.35 -0.60 -17.49
N THR A 237 -7.78 0.59 -17.33
CA THR A 237 -8.53 1.86 -17.42
C THR A 237 -8.60 2.40 -18.83
N ASN A 238 -9.72 3.06 -19.15
CA ASN A 238 -9.88 3.83 -20.38
C ASN A 238 -8.98 5.10 -20.38
N PRO A 239 -8.03 5.24 -21.33
CA PRO A 239 -7.17 6.42 -21.43
C PRO A 239 -7.92 7.74 -21.66
N ASP A 240 -9.11 7.70 -22.24
CA ASP A 240 -9.90 8.90 -22.56
C ASP A 240 -10.73 9.42 -21.37
N ASP A 241 -10.81 8.68 -20.27
CA ASP A 241 -11.58 9.08 -19.09
C ASP A 241 -10.70 9.83 -18.08
N ILE A 242 -10.92 11.13 -17.94
CA ILE A 242 -10.17 12.01 -17.03
C ILE A 242 -10.32 11.64 -15.54
N TYR A 243 -11.32 10.83 -15.20
CA TYR A 243 -11.58 10.35 -13.84
C TYR A 243 -11.07 8.93 -13.63
N MET A 244 -10.28 8.38 -14.56
CA MET A 244 -9.58 7.11 -14.38
C MET A 244 -8.07 7.30 -14.41
N LEU A 245 -7.38 6.60 -13.51
CA LEU A 245 -5.92 6.60 -13.43
C LEU A 245 -5.42 5.16 -13.28
N ASN A 246 -4.52 4.75 -14.17
CA ASN A 246 -3.75 3.52 -14.01
C ASN A 246 -2.35 3.85 -13.49
N VAL A 247 -1.94 3.18 -12.42
CA VAL A 247 -0.63 3.30 -11.80
C VAL A 247 0.05 1.94 -11.90
N VAL A 248 1.21 1.88 -12.54
CA VAL A 248 2.01 0.66 -12.65
C VAL A 248 3.16 0.73 -11.65
N GLY A 249 3.32 -0.32 -10.87
CA GLY A 249 4.23 -0.34 -9.74
C GLY A 249 3.69 0.45 -8.55
N PHE A 250 4.45 0.43 -7.45
CA PHE A 250 4.03 1.11 -6.24
C PHE A 250 5.22 1.61 -5.45
N ASP A 251 5.29 2.93 -5.27
CA ASP A 251 6.31 3.59 -4.46
C ASP A 251 5.73 4.82 -3.74
N THR A 252 6.59 5.55 -3.02
CA THR A 252 6.20 6.77 -2.31
C THR A 252 5.69 7.89 -3.23
N LYS A 253 6.12 7.92 -4.51
CA LYS A 253 5.69 8.93 -5.48
C LYS A 253 4.32 8.55 -6.06
N ALA A 254 4.09 7.26 -6.33
CA ALA A 254 2.81 6.72 -6.73
C ALA A 254 1.72 7.12 -5.74
N MET A 255 1.95 6.96 -4.44
CA MET A 255 0.97 7.42 -3.43
C MET A 255 0.69 8.92 -3.46
N LYS A 256 1.71 9.75 -3.74
CA LYS A 256 1.51 11.19 -3.90
C LYS A 256 0.62 11.49 -5.12
N VAL A 257 0.84 10.79 -6.23
CA VAL A 257 0.00 10.95 -7.44
C VAL A 257 -1.43 10.50 -7.16
N ILE A 258 -1.63 9.37 -6.49
CA ILE A 258 -2.95 8.84 -6.13
C ILE A 258 -3.71 9.85 -5.24
N THR A 259 -3.06 10.36 -4.20
CA THR A 259 -3.68 11.31 -3.27
C THR A 259 -4.01 12.65 -3.92
N GLU A 260 -3.14 13.19 -4.79
CA GLU A 260 -3.44 14.41 -5.56
C GLU A 260 -4.55 14.18 -6.59
N PHE A 261 -4.61 13.02 -7.23
CA PHE A 261 -5.67 12.67 -8.17
C PHE A 261 -7.04 12.57 -7.48
N ILE A 262 -7.08 12.04 -6.26
CA ILE A 262 -8.32 11.88 -5.48
C ILE A 262 -8.91 13.23 -5.03
N ARG A 263 -8.09 14.27 -4.83
CA ARG A 263 -8.54 15.60 -4.34
C ARG A 263 -9.52 16.28 -5.30
#